data_AF-A0A6M1ZNB8-F1
#
_entry.id   AF-A0A6M1ZNB8-F1
#
_cell.length_a   1.000
_cell.length_b   1.000
_cell.length_c   1.000
_cell.angle_alpha   90.00
_cell.angle_beta   90.00
_cell.angle_gamma   90.00
#
_symmetry.space_group_name_H-M   'P 1'
#
loop_
_entity.id
_entity.type
_entity.pdbx_description
1 polymer ?
#
loop_
_entity_poly.entity_id
_entity_poly.type
_entity_poly.pdbx_seq_one_letter_code
_entity_poly.pdbx_strand_id
1 'polypeptide(L)'
;MEMRKIPFVGRQRELKILRELLDKRAASLVVLKGRRRIGKSRLTQEFGKTLKTYFFEGLPPDTGTSGHSQREDFARQIERQL
;
A
#
# COMPACT_ATOMS: atom_id res chain seq x y z
N MET A 1 7.07 8.51 -26.79
CA MET A 1 6.82 9.76 -26.05
C MET A 1 7.15 9.49 -24.59
N GLU A 2 8.25 10.04 -24.08
CA GLU A 2 8.72 9.75 -22.74
C GLU A 2 7.89 10.54 -21.71
N MET A 3 7.12 9.85 -20.87
CA MET A 3 6.35 10.50 -19.82
C MET A 3 7.29 11.05 -18.74
N ARG A 4 7.32 12.38 -18.57
CA ARG A 4 7.96 13.02 -17.43
C ARG A 4 7.37 12.44 -16.13
N LYS A 5 8.19 11.73 -15.34
CA LYS A 5 7.80 11.29 -14.00
C LYS A 5 7.61 12.50 -13.09
N ILE A 6 6.39 12.71 -12.62
CA ILE A 6 6.09 13.75 -11.64
C ILE A 6 6.76 13.36 -10.31
N PRO A 7 7.64 14.21 -9.75
CA PRO A 7 8.33 13.93 -8.50
C PRO A 7 7.34 13.77 -7.34
N PHE A 8 7.69 12.94 -6.37
CA PHE A 8 6.93 12.85 -5.12
C PHE A 8 7.32 14.04 -4.22
N VAL A 9 6.34 14.84 -3.81
CA VAL A 9 6.57 16.10 -3.08
C VAL A 9 5.93 16.02 -1.70
N GLY A 10 6.66 16.50 -0.69
CA GLY A 10 6.22 16.55 0.70
C GLY A 10 6.32 15.19 1.40
N ARG A 11 5.61 15.07 2.54
CA ARG A 11 5.49 13.84 3.35
C ARG A 11 6.78 13.31 3.97
N GLN A 12 7.80 14.15 4.11
CA GLN A 12 9.10 13.77 4.69
C GLN A 12 8.95 13.26 6.12
N ARG A 13 8.03 13.86 6.89
CA ARG A 13 7.72 13.43 8.25
C ARG A 13 7.12 12.02 8.27
N GLU A 14 6.13 11.75 7.44
CA GLU A 14 5.48 10.44 7.37
C GLU A 14 6.42 9.35 6.86
N LEU A 15 7.26 9.65 5.86
CA LEU A 15 8.30 8.74 5.40
C LEU A 15 9.31 8.39 6.50
N LYS A 16 9.73 9.39 7.29
CA LYS A 16 10.62 9.18 8.44
C LYS A 16 9.99 8.24 9.47
N ILE A 17 8.73 8.48 9.85
CA ILE A 17 7.99 7.63 10.81
C ILE A 17 7.89 6.19 10.30
N LEU A 18 7.56 5.99 9.02
CA LEU A 18 7.48 4.64 8.43
C LEU A 18 8.83 3.93 8.45
N ARG A 19 9.93 4.65 8.22
CA ARG A 19 11.29 4.10 8.30
C ARG A 19 11.66 3.69 9.72
N GLU A 20 11.41 4.56 10.70
CA GLU A 20 11.65 4.26 12.11
C GLU A 20 10.83 3.05 12.60
N LEU A 21 9.62 2.85 12.08
CA LEU A 21 8.80 1.67 12.38
C LEU A 21 9.35 0.39 11.73
N LEU A 22 9.90 0.50 10.50
CA LEU A 22 10.53 -0.63 9.81
C LEU A 22 11.83 -1.06 10.49
N ASP A 23 12.59 -0.12 11.07
CA ASP A 23 13.87 -0.39 11.73
C ASP A 23 13.70 -1.08 13.10
N LYS A 24 12.47 -1.21 13.61
CA LYS A 24 12.18 -1.97 14.84
C LYS A 24 12.39 -3.47 14.60
N ARG A 25 12.94 -4.17 15.59
CA ARG A 25 13.03 -5.64 15.61
C ARG A 25 11.69 -6.33 15.95
N ALA A 26 10.60 -5.82 15.39
CA ALA A 26 9.25 -6.35 15.62
C ALA A 26 8.33 -6.01 14.43
N ALA A 27 7.37 -6.89 14.15
CA ALA A 27 6.34 -6.60 13.17
C ALA A 27 5.48 -5.40 13.61
N SER A 28 5.19 -4.51 12.67
CA SER A 28 4.40 -3.29 12.91
C SER A 28 3.16 -3.28 12.04
N LEU A 29 1.99 -3.07 12.65
CA LEU A 29 0.74 -2.76 11.94
C LEU A 29 0.54 -1.25 11.92
N VAL A 30 0.51 -0.65 10.73
CA VAL A 30 0.39 0.81 10.55
C VAL A 30 -0.91 1.15 9.83
N VAL A 31 -1.70 2.06 10.42
CA VAL A 31 -2.95 2.53 9.83
C VAL A 31 -2.78 3.96 9.31
N LEU A 32 -2.88 4.15 8.00
CA LEU A 32 -2.85 5.47 7.36
C LEU A 32 -4.27 6.02 7.18
N LYS A 33 -4.66 6.99 8.02
CA LYS A 33 -5.98 7.64 7.97
C LYS A 33 -5.94 8.99 7.22
N GLY A 34 -7.01 9.31 6.48
CA GLY A 34 -7.18 10.62 5.86
C GLY A 34 -8.18 10.63 4.71
N ARG A 35 -8.52 11.83 4.20
CA ARG A 35 -9.48 12.04 3.11
C ARG A 35 -9.14 11.24 1.84
N ARG A 36 -10.16 10.94 1.03
CA ARG A 36 -9.97 10.38 -0.33
C ARG A 36 -9.04 11.31 -1.11
N ARG A 37 -8.18 10.75 -1.97
CA ARG A 37 -7.25 11.50 -2.87
C ARG A 37 -6.14 12.33 -2.22
N ILE A 38 -5.90 12.23 -0.91
CA ILE A 38 -4.77 12.93 -0.25
C ILE A 38 -3.38 12.28 -0.51
N GLY A 39 -3.31 11.24 -1.36
CA GLY A 39 -2.06 10.58 -1.75
C GLY A 39 -1.55 9.48 -0.81
N LYS A 40 -2.43 8.84 -0.02
CA LYS A 40 -2.03 7.75 0.91
C LYS A 40 -1.37 6.57 0.18
N SER A 41 -2.00 6.05 -0.87
CA SER A 41 -1.44 4.94 -1.67
C SER A 41 -0.14 5.34 -2.35
N ARG A 42 0.00 6.62 -2.73
CA ARG A 42 1.25 7.13 -3.30
C ARG A 42 2.37 7.21 -2.26
N LEU A 43 2.06 7.56 -1.00
CA LEU A 43 3.03 7.52 0.11
C LEU A 43 3.56 6.10 0.36
N THR A 44 2.68 5.09 0.38
CA THR A 44 3.11 3.70 0.57
C THR A 44 3.95 3.18 -0.60
N GLN A 45 3.59 3.54 -1.83
CA GLN A 45 4.40 3.23 -3.03
C GLN A 45 5.77 3.89 -2.96
N GLU A 46 5.84 5.16 -2.54
CA GLU A 46 7.11 5.88 -2.42
C GLU A 46 8.01 5.24 -1.34
N PHE A 47 7.44 4.94 -0.17
CA PHE A 47 8.14 4.25 0.92
C PHE A 47 8.67 2.88 0.51
N GLY A 48 7.89 2.13 -0.28
CA GLY A 48 8.20 0.78 -0.71
C GLY A 48 9.21 0.64 -1.86
N LYS A 49 9.66 1.73 -2.49
CA LYS A 49 10.48 1.68 -3.72
C LYS A 49 11.75 0.82 -3.61
N THR A 50 12.34 0.71 -2.42
CA THR A 50 13.59 -0.03 -2.18
C THR A 50 13.36 -1.34 -1.45
N LEU A 51 12.11 -1.73 -1.23
CA LEU A 51 11.70 -2.88 -0.43
C LEU A 51 10.90 -3.85 -1.31
N LYS A 52 11.00 -5.16 -1.01
CA LYS A 52 10.02 -6.11 -1.54
C LYS A 52 8.67 -5.79 -0.90
N THR A 53 7.70 -5.37 -1.70
CA THR A 53 6.38 -4.94 -1.24
C THR A 53 5.29 -5.64 -2.02
N TYR A 54 4.17 -5.91 -1.33
CA TYR A 54 2.97 -6.47 -1.91
C TYR A 54 1.81 -5.51 -1.62
N PHE A 55 1.07 -5.15 -2.66
CA PHE A 55 -0.09 -4.26 -2.57
C PHE A 55 -1.35 -5.05 -2.86
N PHE A 56 -2.28 -5.07 -1.94
CA PHE A 56 -3.58 -5.67 -2.17
C PHE A 56 -4.67 -4.81 -1.56
N GLU A 57 -5.86 -4.91 -2.10
CA GLU A 57 -7.04 -4.20 -1.63
C GLU A 57 -8.20 -5.16 -1.40
N GLY A 58 -8.96 -4.90 -0.33
CA GLY A 58 -10.22 -5.60 -0.09
C GLY A 58 -11.31 -4.96 -0.94
N LEU A 59 -12.06 -5.79 -1.66
CA LEU A 59 -13.26 -5.33 -2.35
C LEU A 59 -14.36 -5.03 -1.32
N PRO A 60 -15.10 -3.91 -1.43
CA PRO A 60 -16.28 -3.68 -0.61
C PRO A 60 -17.23 -4.87 -0.74
N PRO A 61 -17.85 -5.33 0.36
CA PRO A 61 -18.80 -6.43 0.27
C PRO A 61 -20.04 -6.02 -0.53
N ASP A 62 -20.37 -6.82 -1.53
CA ASP A 62 -21.64 -6.81 -2.26
C ASP A 62 -22.46 -8.08 -1.95
N THR A 63 -23.65 -8.20 -2.55
CA THR A 63 -24.55 -9.34 -2.32
C THR A 63 -23.96 -10.69 -2.72
N GLY A 64 -22.93 -10.73 -3.59
CA GLY A 64 -22.23 -11.94 -4.01
C GLY A 64 -20.92 -12.19 -3.25
N THR A 65 -20.50 -11.28 -2.38
CA THR A 65 -19.23 -11.37 -1.68
C THR A 65 -19.29 -12.39 -0.57
N SER A 66 -18.50 -13.46 -0.72
CA SER A 66 -18.29 -14.47 0.32
C SER A 66 -16.87 -14.39 0.87
N GLY A 67 -16.64 -14.97 2.05
CA GLY A 67 -15.28 -15.11 2.58
C GLY A 67 -14.36 -15.95 1.66
N HIS A 68 -14.94 -16.85 0.87
CA HIS A 68 -14.20 -17.61 -0.14
C HIS A 68 -13.76 -16.71 -1.30
N SER A 69 -14.68 -15.97 -1.91
CA SER A 69 -14.37 -15.11 -3.06
C SER A 69 -13.34 -14.02 -2.72
N GLN A 70 -13.36 -13.49 -1.49
CA GLN A 70 -12.35 -12.54 -1.00
C GLN A 70 -10.95 -13.17 -0.86
N ARG A 71 -10.87 -14.42 -0.37
CA ARG A 71 -9.59 -15.14 -0.27
C ARG A 71 -9.02 -15.49 -1.66
N GLU A 72 -9.88 -15.90 -2.59
CA GLU A 72 -9.46 -16.12 -3.98
C GLU A 72 -8.97 -14.83 -4.63
N ASP A 73 -9.63 -13.71 -4.38
CA ASP A 73 -9.21 -12.42 -4.92
C ASP A 73 -7.87 -11.97 -4.36
N PHE A 74 -7.68 -12.09 -3.04
CA PHE A 74 -6.39 -11.88 -2.40
C PHE A 74 -5.29 -12.75 -3.04
N ALA A 75 -5.53 -14.05 -3.24
CA ALA A 75 -4.56 -14.95 -3.86
C ALA A 75 -4.19 -14.49 -5.29
N ARG A 76 -5.18 -14.14 -6.12
CA ARG A 76 -4.96 -13.60 -7.47
C ARG A 76 -4.18 -12.30 -7.46
N GLN A 77 -4.44 -11.40 -6.51
CA GLN A 77 -3.71 -10.13 -6.39
C GLN A 77 -2.24 -10.35 -6.02
N ILE A 78 -1.95 -11.28 -5.10
CA ILE A 78 -0.58 -11.61 -4.69
C ILE A 78 0.18 -12.32 -5.81
N GLU A 79 -0.44 -13.28 -6.50
CA GLU A 79 0.17 -14.03 -7.61
C GLU A 79 0.69 -13.09 -8.72
N ARG A 80 -0.06 -12.02 -9.03
CA ARG A 80 0.35 -11.00 -10.02
C ARG A 80 1.58 -10.18 -9.62
N GLN A 81 2.05 -10.30 -8.37
CA GLN A 81 3.15 -9.51 -7.80
C GLN A 81 4.32 -10.37 -7.30
N LEU A 82 4.24 -11.69 -7.44
CA LEU A 82 5.34 -12.62 -7.18
C LEU A 82 6.30 -12.69 -8.37
#